data_AF-A0A957BNM4-F1
#
_entry.id   AF-A0A957BNM4-F1
#
_cell.length_a   1.000
_cell.length_b   1.000
_cell.length_c   1.000
_cell.angle_alpha   90.00
_cell.angle_beta   90.00
_cell.angle_gamma   90.00
#
_symmetry.space_group_name_H-M   'P 1'
#
loop_
_entity.id
_entity.type
_entity.pdbx_description
1 polymer ?
#
loop_
_entity_poly.entity_id
_entity_poly.type
_entity_poly.pdbx_seq_one_letter_code
_entity_poly.pdbx_strand_id
1 'polypeptide(L)'
;MRMFRFAVVLMVLAFVAALVPATLAQDTSLGLNGDDAALLGAATANSSEYSQLSFAYTGDFNVSGIPDSGDVSVSFSGSGAVNGEAEAFEMTISGQATIEGQTNPFELELRVIGDMFYVNLGPAFGGWLGGSINEMMDLSSAMGGSMLPVDPSTLQDPEAMSEAMGQIMEMPGMMEAITALSTLNPADFISQNRADANGLAEFSTVISFGDLMSTSEMQQFMTAVAQAAASQDSSSMEGFNPAMLPMVAQLFSDSTLTLVQKVDPSTQLIAGAGLNLAMNLDPAMLGQPGTPIVLGLMVDVDVSDYGMAVEIAAPESFQDIAQMMSAMSS
;
A
#
# COMPACT_ATOMS: atom_id res chain seq x y z
N MET A 1 12.00 -3.43 -14.90
CA MET A 1 11.29 -2.13 -14.72
C MET A 1 9.77 -2.20 -14.83
N ARG A 2 9.15 -2.98 -15.75
CA ARG A 2 7.67 -3.06 -15.84
C ARG A 2 7.00 -3.73 -14.61
N MET A 3 7.60 -4.80 -14.06
CA MET A 3 7.05 -5.49 -12.87
C MET A 3 7.16 -4.68 -11.56
N PHE A 4 8.17 -3.80 -11.42
CA PHE A 4 8.31 -2.92 -10.26
C PHE A 4 7.11 -1.96 -10.13
N ARG A 5 6.52 -1.54 -11.25
CA ARG A 5 5.36 -0.63 -11.28
C ARG A 5 4.08 -1.34 -10.83
N PHE A 6 3.90 -2.61 -11.18
CA PHE A 6 2.77 -3.43 -10.72
C PHE A 6 2.91 -3.79 -9.23
N ALA A 7 4.13 -4.07 -8.77
CA ALA A 7 4.39 -4.32 -7.36
C ALA A 7 4.05 -3.09 -6.49
N VAL A 8 4.34 -1.87 -6.95
CA VAL A 8 3.99 -0.63 -6.24
C VAL A 8 2.47 -0.42 -6.17
N VAL A 9 1.73 -0.62 -7.27
CA VAL A 9 0.26 -0.47 -7.28
C VAL A 9 -0.42 -1.54 -6.40
N LEU A 10 0.03 -2.79 -6.48
CA LEU A 10 -0.48 -3.88 -5.63
C LEU A 10 -0.08 -3.69 -4.15
N MET A 11 1.12 -3.18 -3.88
CA MET A 11 1.55 -2.81 -2.53
C MET A 11 0.69 -1.67 -1.98
N VAL A 12 0.38 -0.64 -2.77
CA VAL A 12 -0.52 0.45 -2.38
C VAL A 12 -1.92 -0.08 -2.09
N LEU A 13 -2.48 -0.94 -2.95
CA LEU A 13 -3.77 -1.59 -2.71
C LEU A 13 -3.75 -2.47 -1.45
N ALA A 14 -2.66 -3.20 -1.22
CA ALA A 14 -2.46 -3.98 0.00
C ALA A 14 -2.33 -3.09 1.26
N PHE A 15 -1.67 -1.93 1.16
CA PHE A 15 -1.59 -0.95 2.24
C PHE A 15 -2.96 -0.33 2.53
N VAL A 16 -3.75 0.02 1.52
CA VAL A 16 -5.12 0.51 1.70
C VAL A 16 -5.98 -0.56 2.37
N ALA A 17 -5.91 -1.80 1.89
CA ALA A 17 -6.65 -2.93 2.45
C ALA A 17 -6.24 -3.30 3.89
N ALA A 18 -4.96 -3.13 4.25
CA ALA A 18 -4.44 -3.44 5.58
C ALA A 18 -4.60 -2.29 6.60
N LEU A 19 -4.50 -1.03 6.16
CA LEU A 19 -4.51 0.12 7.06
C LEU A 19 -5.92 0.52 7.50
N VAL A 20 -6.94 0.33 6.66
CA VAL A 20 -8.33 0.65 7.03
C VAL A 20 -8.78 -0.16 8.26
N PRO A 21 -8.63 -1.50 8.32
CA PRO A 21 -8.94 -2.28 9.53
C PRO A 21 -8.07 -1.90 10.74
N ALA A 22 -6.78 -1.60 10.52
CA ALA A 22 -5.84 -1.30 11.61
C ALA A 22 -6.16 0.01 12.33
N THR A 23 -6.62 1.04 11.61
CA THR A 23 -7.08 2.30 12.23
C THR A 23 -8.37 2.11 13.04
N LEU A 24 -9.19 1.12 12.68
CA LEU A 24 -10.47 0.81 13.32
C LEU A 24 -10.35 -0.16 14.50
N ALA A 25 -9.25 -0.92 14.58
CA ALA A 25 -8.98 -1.84 15.68
C ALA A 25 -8.54 -1.15 16.98
N GLN A 26 -8.28 0.16 16.94
CA GLN A 26 -7.90 0.94 18.11
C GLN A 26 -9.15 1.54 18.76
N ASP A 27 -9.38 1.22 20.04
CA ASP A 27 -10.54 1.67 20.86
C ASP A 27 -10.56 3.18 21.16
N THR A 28 -9.74 3.96 20.46
CA THR A 28 -9.64 5.40 20.57
C THR A 28 -10.41 6.04 19.42
N SER A 29 -11.37 6.92 19.71
CA SER A 29 -12.13 7.64 18.67
C SER A 29 -11.28 8.62 17.83
N LEU A 30 -9.97 8.72 18.07
CA LEU A 30 -8.99 9.53 17.34
C LEU A 30 -9.42 11.00 17.09
N GLY A 31 -10.25 11.55 17.97
CA GLY A 31 -10.77 12.91 17.86
C GLY A 31 -12.23 13.01 17.40
N LEU A 32 -12.83 11.91 16.93
CA LEU A 32 -14.27 11.86 16.63
C LEU A 32 -15.11 11.96 17.90
N ASN A 33 -16.28 12.58 17.76
CA ASN A 33 -17.33 12.50 18.78
C ASN A 33 -17.98 11.10 18.79
N GLY A 34 -18.75 10.81 19.83
CA GLY A 34 -19.34 9.48 20.01
C GLY A 34 -20.30 9.05 18.90
N ASP A 35 -21.07 9.98 18.33
CA ASP A 35 -22.03 9.68 17.26
C ASP A 35 -21.30 9.37 15.94
N ASP A 36 -20.23 10.12 15.66
CA ASP A 36 -19.37 9.94 14.48
C ASP A 36 -18.60 8.61 14.55
N ALA A 37 -18.04 8.28 15.72
CA ALA A 37 -17.38 7.00 15.94
C ALA A 37 -18.37 5.83 15.80
N ALA A 38 -19.59 5.98 16.32
CA ALA A 38 -20.64 4.97 16.18
C ALA A 38 -21.09 4.80 14.72
N LEU A 39 -21.21 5.89 13.95
CA LEU A 39 -21.55 5.84 12.54
C LEU A 39 -20.48 5.11 11.72
N LEU A 40 -19.21 5.47 11.90
CA LEU A 40 -18.09 4.83 11.20
C LEU A 40 -18.00 3.34 11.57
N GLY A 41 -18.09 3.01 12.87
CA GLY A 41 -18.06 1.63 13.34
C GLY A 41 -19.23 0.78 12.79
N ALA A 42 -20.44 1.34 12.77
CA ALA A 42 -21.60 0.68 12.17
C ALA A 42 -21.42 0.46 10.67
N ALA A 43 -20.89 1.46 9.95
CA ALA A 43 -20.66 1.35 8.52
C ALA A 43 -19.67 0.25 8.15
N THR A 44 -18.56 0.14 8.90
CA THR A 44 -17.60 -0.96 8.73
C THR A 44 -18.25 -2.31 9.02
N ALA A 45 -18.96 -2.43 10.14
CA ALA A 45 -19.61 -3.69 10.53
C ALA A 45 -20.61 -4.14 9.46
N ASN A 46 -21.52 -3.26 9.04
CA ASN A 46 -22.54 -3.56 8.04
C ASN A 46 -21.93 -3.89 6.67
N SER A 47 -20.94 -3.13 6.21
CA SER A 47 -20.27 -3.42 4.93
C SER A 47 -19.56 -4.77 4.93
N SER A 48 -19.03 -5.22 6.08
CA SER A 48 -18.35 -6.52 6.20
C SER A 48 -19.30 -7.73 6.16
N GLU A 49 -20.61 -7.52 6.31
CA GLU A 49 -21.61 -8.60 6.20
C GLU A 49 -21.82 -9.06 4.75
N TYR A 50 -21.35 -8.27 3.78
CA TYR A 50 -21.50 -8.55 2.36
C TYR A 50 -20.23 -9.16 1.79
N SER A 51 -20.38 -10.31 1.13
CA SER A 51 -19.32 -10.96 0.37
C SER A 51 -19.29 -10.56 -1.11
N GLN A 52 -20.28 -9.76 -1.55
CA GLN A 52 -20.46 -9.33 -2.94
C GLN A 52 -20.55 -7.81 -3.00
N LEU A 53 -19.76 -7.20 -3.88
CA LEU A 53 -19.76 -5.76 -4.14
C LEU A 53 -19.12 -5.45 -5.48
N SER A 54 -19.38 -4.25 -5.98
CA SER A 54 -18.66 -3.65 -7.11
C SER A 54 -17.93 -2.40 -6.65
N PHE A 55 -16.87 -2.04 -7.35
CA PHE A 55 -16.10 -0.84 -7.06
C PHE A 55 -15.61 -0.17 -8.34
N ALA A 56 -15.52 1.16 -8.31
CA ALA A 56 -14.88 1.98 -9.31
C ALA A 56 -13.78 2.78 -8.65
N TYR A 57 -12.71 3.10 -9.38
CA TYR A 57 -11.61 3.87 -8.80
C TYR A 57 -10.89 4.72 -9.82
N THR A 58 -10.24 5.75 -9.30
CA THR A 58 -9.32 6.63 -10.03
C THR A 58 -8.06 6.82 -9.20
N GLY A 59 -6.96 7.14 -9.84
CA GLY A 59 -5.75 7.46 -9.11
C GLY A 59 -4.69 8.13 -9.97
N ASP A 60 -3.82 8.84 -9.27
CA ASP A 60 -2.70 9.56 -9.83
C ASP A 60 -1.47 9.30 -8.97
N PHE A 61 -0.37 8.94 -9.62
CA PHE A 61 0.94 8.82 -9.00
C PHE A 61 1.89 9.77 -9.73
N ASN A 62 2.55 10.66 -9.00
CA ASN A 62 3.44 11.65 -9.55
C ASN A 62 4.74 11.67 -8.75
N VAL A 63 5.87 11.68 -9.44
CA VAL A 63 7.18 11.96 -8.87
C VAL A 63 7.84 13.04 -9.71
N SER A 64 8.17 14.15 -9.09
CA SER A 64 8.87 15.26 -9.74
C SER A 64 10.18 15.60 -9.05
N GLY A 65 11.10 16.21 -9.78
CA GLY A 65 12.37 16.71 -9.21
C GLY A 65 13.49 15.67 -9.16
N ILE A 66 13.34 14.52 -9.84
CA ILE A 66 14.40 13.50 -9.94
C ILE A 66 15.51 14.01 -10.88
N PRO A 67 16.77 14.12 -10.42
CA PRO A 67 17.90 14.45 -11.29
C PRO A 67 18.05 13.41 -12.41
N ASP A 68 18.35 13.87 -13.62
CA ASP A 68 18.72 13.07 -14.79
C ASP A 68 17.67 12.08 -15.36
N SER A 69 16.63 11.72 -14.60
CA SER A 69 15.60 10.73 -14.99
C SER A 69 14.26 11.37 -15.41
N GLY A 70 14.12 12.68 -15.20
CA GLY A 70 12.89 13.43 -15.49
C GLY A 70 11.73 13.08 -14.56
N ASP A 71 10.61 13.80 -14.75
CA ASP A 71 9.40 13.58 -13.96
C ASP A 71 8.65 12.33 -14.45
N VAL A 72 8.04 11.63 -13.50
CA VAL A 72 7.18 10.47 -13.74
C VAL A 72 5.76 10.81 -13.30
N SER A 73 4.79 10.63 -14.17
CA SER A 73 3.36 10.70 -13.81
C SER A 73 2.62 9.51 -14.35
N VAL A 74 1.69 8.97 -13.56
CA VAL A 74 0.84 7.85 -13.91
C VAL A 74 -0.57 8.21 -13.47
N SER A 75 -1.50 8.32 -14.41
CA SER A 75 -2.92 8.51 -14.12
C SER A 75 -3.66 7.25 -14.54
N PHE A 76 -4.54 6.74 -13.70
CA PHE A 76 -5.28 5.51 -13.96
C PHE A 76 -6.70 5.57 -13.42
N SER A 77 -7.56 4.73 -13.99
CA SER A 77 -8.93 4.53 -13.56
C SER A 77 -9.36 3.10 -13.88
N GLY A 78 -10.35 2.62 -13.17
CA GLY A 78 -10.83 1.27 -13.37
C GLY A 78 -12.08 0.95 -12.61
N SER A 79 -12.50 -0.29 -12.74
CA SER A 79 -13.58 -0.86 -11.96
C SER A 79 -13.33 -2.34 -11.74
N GLY A 80 -14.02 -2.91 -10.77
CA GLY A 80 -13.95 -4.31 -10.47
C GLY A 80 -15.13 -4.77 -9.62
N ALA A 81 -15.13 -6.05 -9.31
CA ALA A 81 -16.12 -6.67 -8.47
C ALA A 81 -15.51 -7.77 -7.62
N VAL A 82 -16.16 -8.03 -6.49
CA VAL A 82 -15.87 -9.14 -5.60
C VAL A 82 -17.11 -10.01 -5.55
N ASN A 83 -16.93 -11.30 -5.67
CA ASN A 83 -17.96 -12.30 -5.40
C ASN A 83 -17.39 -13.40 -4.52
N GLY A 84 -17.46 -13.20 -3.21
CA GLY A 84 -16.94 -14.12 -2.22
C GLY A 84 -17.69 -15.46 -2.16
N GLU A 85 -18.93 -15.54 -2.65
CA GLU A 85 -19.63 -16.83 -2.77
C GLU A 85 -19.04 -17.73 -3.85
N ALA A 86 -18.57 -17.11 -4.95
CA ALA A 86 -17.90 -17.78 -6.05
C ALA A 86 -16.36 -17.78 -5.91
N GLU A 87 -15.84 -17.26 -4.80
CA GLU A 87 -14.40 -17.00 -4.59
C GLU A 87 -13.76 -16.30 -5.78
N ALA A 88 -14.46 -15.28 -6.30
CA ALA A 88 -14.06 -14.59 -7.52
C ALA A 88 -13.82 -13.10 -7.28
N PHE A 89 -12.84 -12.57 -8.01
CA PHE A 89 -12.43 -11.17 -8.01
C PHE A 89 -12.12 -10.75 -9.44
N GLU A 90 -12.54 -9.55 -9.83
CA GLU A 90 -12.09 -8.94 -11.07
C GLU A 90 -11.72 -7.49 -10.86
N MET A 91 -10.76 -7.03 -11.67
CA MET A 91 -10.33 -5.65 -11.70
C MET A 91 -9.84 -5.32 -13.09
N THR A 92 -10.34 -4.22 -13.61
CA THR A 92 -9.87 -3.59 -14.84
C THR A 92 -9.15 -2.31 -14.47
N ILE A 93 -8.03 -2.02 -15.11
CA ILE A 93 -7.23 -0.81 -14.93
C ILE A 93 -6.91 -0.27 -16.32
N SER A 94 -7.17 1.00 -16.55
CA SER A 94 -6.75 1.70 -17.74
C SER A 94 -6.12 3.03 -17.36
N GLY A 95 -5.13 3.48 -18.11
CA GLY A 95 -4.44 4.70 -17.76
C GLY A 95 -3.33 5.06 -18.72
N GLN A 96 -2.50 5.99 -18.29
CA GLN A 96 -1.33 6.44 -19.02
C GLN A 96 -0.18 6.74 -18.06
N ALA A 97 1.03 6.43 -18.51
CA ALA A 97 2.26 6.73 -17.80
C ALA A 97 3.12 7.67 -18.65
N THR A 98 3.47 8.83 -18.11
CA THR A 98 4.44 9.77 -18.68
C THR A 98 5.77 9.59 -17.99
N ILE A 99 6.80 9.25 -18.77
CA ILE A 99 8.16 9.00 -18.28
C ILE A 99 9.10 9.67 -19.27
N GLU A 100 10.01 10.50 -18.78
CA GLU A 100 10.94 11.25 -19.63
C GLU A 100 10.22 12.04 -20.74
N GLY A 101 9.03 12.57 -20.42
CA GLY A 101 8.17 13.30 -21.35
C GLY A 101 7.43 12.43 -22.39
N GLN A 102 7.57 11.10 -22.36
CA GLN A 102 6.83 10.18 -23.22
C GLN A 102 5.63 9.58 -22.50
N THR A 103 4.43 9.89 -22.99
CA THR A 103 3.17 9.33 -22.49
C THR A 103 2.83 8.02 -23.21
N ASN A 104 2.70 6.95 -22.45
CA ASN A 104 2.35 5.62 -22.93
C ASN A 104 1.05 5.15 -22.27
N PRO A 105 -0.02 4.86 -23.04
CA PRO A 105 -1.22 4.27 -22.47
C PRO A 105 -0.95 2.84 -22.00
N PHE A 106 -1.69 2.39 -21.01
CA PHE A 106 -1.71 0.99 -20.58
C PHE A 106 -3.12 0.56 -20.21
N GLU A 107 -3.34 -0.74 -20.32
CA GLU A 107 -4.58 -1.40 -19.95
C GLU A 107 -4.20 -2.73 -19.30
N LEU A 108 -4.87 -3.06 -18.21
CA LEU A 108 -4.73 -4.31 -17.48
C LEU A 108 -6.11 -4.80 -17.08
N GLU A 109 -6.37 -6.08 -17.27
CA GLU A 109 -7.46 -6.77 -16.60
C GLU A 109 -6.87 -7.90 -15.76
N LEU A 110 -7.37 -8.06 -14.55
CA LEU A 110 -7.03 -9.13 -13.64
C LEU A 110 -8.31 -9.81 -13.17
N ARG A 111 -8.33 -11.14 -13.18
CA ARG A 111 -9.39 -11.96 -12.61
C ARG A 111 -8.78 -13.03 -11.73
N VAL A 112 -9.40 -13.29 -10.59
CA VAL A 112 -9.10 -14.43 -9.73
C VAL A 112 -10.39 -15.20 -9.57
N ILE A 113 -10.37 -16.52 -9.78
CA ILE A 113 -11.55 -17.38 -9.68
C ILE A 113 -11.10 -18.68 -9.01
N GLY A 114 -11.49 -18.86 -7.75
CA GLY A 114 -10.89 -19.89 -6.90
C GLY A 114 -9.36 -19.76 -6.87
N ASP A 115 -8.66 -20.86 -7.14
CA ASP A 115 -7.19 -20.91 -7.12
C ASP A 115 -6.50 -20.42 -8.41
N MET A 116 -7.26 -19.92 -9.39
CA MET A 116 -6.73 -19.49 -10.68
C MET A 116 -6.68 -17.97 -10.77
N PHE A 117 -5.59 -17.45 -11.33
CA PHE A 117 -5.49 -16.04 -11.73
C PHE A 117 -5.39 -15.93 -13.25
N TYR A 118 -5.92 -14.84 -13.76
CA TYR A 118 -5.89 -14.46 -15.16
C TYR A 118 -5.48 -12.99 -15.24
N VAL A 119 -4.55 -12.68 -16.14
CA VAL A 119 -4.11 -11.32 -16.40
C VAL A 119 -4.09 -11.05 -17.90
N ASN A 120 -4.68 -9.95 -18.32
CA ASN A 120 -4.61 -9.43 -19.68
C ASN A 120 -3.86 -8.10 -19.62
N LEU A 121 -2.70 -8.03 -20.26
CA LEU A 121 -1.86 -6.81 -20.30
C LEU A 121 -2.16 -5.94 -21.53
N GLY A 122 -3.34 -6.13 -22.12
CA GLY A 122 -3.82 -5.45 -23.31
C GLY A 122 -3.38 -6.14 -24.62
N PRO A 123 -3.85 -5.61 -25.77
CA PRO A 123 -3.70 -6.25 -27.08
C PRO A 123 -2.24 -6.49 -27.51
N ALA A 124 -1.33 -5.65 -27.01
CA ALA A 124 0.10 -5.72 -27.34
C ALA A 124 0.80 -6.97 -26.77
N PHE A 125 0.19 -7.67 -25.81
CA PHE A 125 0.80 -8.79 -25.09
C PHE A 125 0.17 -10.15 -25.40
N GLY A 126 -0.65 -10.24 -26.45
CA GLY A 126 -1.11 -11.53 -26.97
C GLY A 126 -2.30 -12.15 -26.23
N GLY A 127 -3.03 -11.36 -25.45
CA GLY A 127 -4.28 -11.75 -24.80
C GLY A 127 -4.13 -12.14 -23.34
N TRP A 128 -5.05 -12.98 -22.85
CA TRP A 128 -5.06 -13.46 -21.48
C TRP A 128 -3.90 -14.42 -21.22
N LEU A 129 -3.21 -14.18 -20.12
CA LEU A 129 -2.28 -15.09 -19.48
C LEU A 129 -2.95 -15.62 -18.22
N GLY A 130 -2.68 -16.87 -17.83
CA GLY A 130 -3.26 -17.43 -16.61
C GLY A 130 -2.43 -18.56 -16.03
N GLY A 131 -2.71 -18.87 -14.78
CA GLY A 131 -2.07 -19.93 -14.00
C GLY A 131 -2.73 -20.06 -12.64
N SER A 132 -2.26 -21.01 -11.84
CA SER A 132 -2.65 -21.11 -10.44
C SER A 132 -1.93 -20.06 -9.59
N ILE A 133 -2.55 -19.64 -8.49
CA ILE A 133 -1.92 -18.70 -7.54
C ILE A 133 -0.59 -19.26 -7.00
N ASN A 134 -0.52 -20.58 -6.78
CA ASN A 134 0.72 -21.25 -6.34
C ASN A 134 1.85 -21.09 -7.36
N GLU A 135 1.56 -21.24 -8.66
CA GLU A 135 2.56 -21.04 -9.71
C GLU A 135 3.04 -19.58 -9.77
N MET A 136 2.16 -18.61 -9.52
CA MET A 136 2.56 -17.20 -9.41
C MET A 136 3.50 -16.96 -8.23
N MET A 137 3.23 -17.59 -7.09
CA MET A 137 4.10 -17.49 -5.91
C MET A 137 5.47 -18.13 -6.18
N ASP A 138 5.49 -19.33 -6.74
CA ASP A 138 6.72 -20.02 -7.14
C ASP A 138 7.53 -19.17 -8.13
N LEU A 139 6.85 -18.51 -9.07
CA LEU A 139 7.48 -17.60 -10.03
C LEU A 139 8.05 -16.35 -9.35
N SER A 140 7.34 -15.77 -8.39
CA SER A 140 7.83 -14.61 -7.63
C SER A 140 9.10 -14.94 -6.84
N SER A 141 9.15 -16.14 -6.24
CA SER A 141 10.31 -16.68 -5.54
C SER A 141 11.49 -16.91 -6.50
N ALA A 142 11.22 -17.43 -7.69
CA ALA A 142 12.24 -17.69 -8.71
C ALA A 142 12.81 -16.41 -9.37
N MET A 143 12.02 -15.33 -9.47
CA MET A 143 12.39 -14.13 -10.22
C MET A 143 13.05 -13.02 -9.40
N GLY A 144 13.05 -13.05 -8.06
CA GLY A 144 13.66 -11.93 -7.32
C GLY A 144 13.55 -11.89 -5.81
N GLY A 145 13.50 -13.01 -5.09
CA GLY A 145 13.52 -13.06 -3.61
C GLY A 145 14.78 -12.48 -2.93
N SER A 146 15.61 -11.69 -3.63
CA SER A 146 16.90 -11.18 -3.15
C SER A 146 16.97 -9.65 -2.94
N MET A 147 15.88 -8.90 -3.16
CA MET A 147 15.90 -7.42 -3.04
C MET A 147 15.04 -6.83 -1.91
N LEU A 148 14.28 -7.64 -1.18
CA LEU A 148 13.64 -7.23 0.06
C LEU A 148 14.36 -7.93 1.23
N PRO A 149 14.63 -7.24 2.35
CA PRO A 149 15.28 -7.84 3.52
C PRO A 149 14.45 -8.92 4.23
N VAL A 150 13.23 -9.19 3.74
CA VAL A 150 12.32 -10.23 4.22
C VAL A 150 11.81 -11.00 3.01
N ASP A 151 12.02 -12.31 2.98
CA ASP A 151 11.45 -13.21 2.00
C ASP A 151 9.93 -13.36 2.30
N PRO A 152 9.02 -13.01 1.40
CA PRO A 152 7.58 -13.10 1.64
C PRO A 152 7.09 -14.50 2.03
N SER A 153 7.82 -15.56 1.65
CA SER A 153 7.51 -16.94 2.06
C SER A 153 7.71 -17.17 3.56
N THR A 154 8.62 -16.42 4.19
CA THR A 154 8.87 -16.47 5.64
C THR A 154 7.78 -15.77 6.48
N LEU A 155 6.92 -14.96 5.85
CA LEU A 155 5.77 -14.33 6.51
C LEU A 155 4.55 -15.27 6.63
N GLN A 156 4.53 -16.36 5.85
CA GLN A 156 3.45 -17.35 5.86
C GLN A 156 3.77 -18.56 6.76
N ASP A 157 5.04 -18.77 7.09
CA ASP A 157 5.50 -19.80 8.02
C ASP A 157 5.66 -19.20 9.43
N PRO A 158 4.77 -19.55 10.39
CA PRO A 158 4.83 -19.04 11.76
C PRO A 158 6.15 -19.38 12.47
N GLU A 159 6.81 -20.47 12.11
CA GLU A 159 8.09 -20.88 12.70
C GLU A 159 9.25 -20.02 12.15
N ALA A 160 9.27 -19.77 10.84
CA ALA A 160 10.24 -18.88 10.21
C ALA A 160 10.07 -17.42 10.66
N MET A 161 8.83 -16.96 10.82
CA MET A 161 8.52 -15.64 11.39
C MET A 161 8.98 -15.55 12.86
N SER A 162 8.76 -16.60 13.65
CA SER A 162 9.22 -16.64 15.05
C SER A 162 10.75 -16.66 15.15
N GLU A 163 11.45 -17.31 14.23
CA GLU A 163 12.92 -17.36 14.20
C GLU A 163 13.51 -16.03 13.74
N ALA A 164 12.92 -15.40 12.71
CA ALA A 164 13.28 -14.05 12.28
C ALA A 164 13.00 -13.00 13.37
N MET A 165 11.85 -13.08 14.05
CA MET A 165 11.55 -12.25 15.22
C MET A 165 12.50 -12.55 16.38
N GLY A 166 12.89 -13.81 16.58
CA GLY A 166 13.87 -14.22 17.58
C GLY A 166 15.22 -13.55 17.33
N GLN A 167 15.72 -13.58 16.11
CA GLN A 167 16.97 -12.91 15.73
C GLN A 167 16.90 -11.39 15.89
N ILE A 168 15.75 -10.77 15.57
CA ILE A 168 15.52 -9.34 15.78
C ILE A 168 15.49 -9.01 17.29
N MET A 169 14.86 -9.84 18.11
CA MET A 169 14.74 -9.65 19.56
C MET A 169 16.07 -9.89 20.30
N GLU A 170 16.99 -10.67 19.71
CA GLU A 170 18.35 -10.88 20.23
C GLU A 170 19.30 -9.71 19.93
N MET A 171 18.90 -8.75 19.08
CA MET A 171 19.71 -7.57 18.80
C MET A 171 19.77 -6.63 20.03
N PRO A 172 20.97 -6.20 20.46
CA PRO A 172 21.11 -5.26 21.58
C PRO A 172 20.31 -3.96 21.33
N GLY A 173 19.43 -3.59 22.27
CA GLY A 173 18.62 -2.37 22.21
C GLY A 173 17.28 -2.52 21.48
N MET A 174 17.02 -3.64 20.81
CA MET A 174 15.78 -3.83 20.03
C MET A 174 14.57 -4.12 20.90
N MET A 175 14.74 -4.79 22.05
CA MET A 175 13.66 -5.01 23.01
C MET A 175 13.16 -3.68 23.60
N GLU A 176 14.08 -2.76 23.91
CA GLU A 176 13.77 -1.40 24.32
C GLU A 176 13.10 -0.61 23.19
N ALA A 177 13.55 -0.79 21.94
CA ALA A 177 12.97 -0.16 20.76
C ALA A 177 11.51 -0.59 20.52
N ILE A 178 11.22 -1.89 20.61
CA ILE A 178 9.87 -2.44 20.47
C ILE A 178 8.97 -1.97 21.63
N THR A 179 9.52 -1.95 22.85
CA THR A 179 8.79 -1.43 24.01
C THR A 179 8.46 0.06 23.82
N ALA A 180 9.39 0.86 23.30
CA ALA A 180 9.14 2.28 23.01
C ALA A 180 8.03 2.46 21.96
N LEU A 181 8.03 1.65 20.89
CA LEU A 181 6.95 1.66 19.90
C LEU A 181 5.60 1.28 20.53
N SER A 182 5.56 0.36 21.50
CA SER A 182 4.32 0.00 22.20
C SER A 182 3.75 1.13 23.07
N THR A 183 4.58 2.11 23.43
CA THR A 183 4.17 3.29 24.22
C THR A 183 3.81 4.50 23.37
N LEU A 184 3.96 4.41 22.04
CA LEU A 184 3.52 5.46 21.13
C LEU A 184 2.02 5.70 21.32
N ASN A 185 1.66 6.95 21.54
CA ASN A 185 0.26 7.37 21.55
C ASN A 185 -0.15 7.74 20.11
N PRO A 186 -1.06 6.98 19.47
CA PRO A 186 -1.47 7.26 18.09
C PRO A 186 -2.06 8.66 17.93
N ALA A 187 -2.70 9.21 18.96
CA ALA A 187 -3.29 10.54 18.90
C ALA A 187 -2.28 11.69 18.72
N ASP A 188 -0.98 11.42 18.91
CA ASP A 188 0.07 12.44 18.74
C ASP A 188 0.43 12.69 17.27
N PHE A 189 0.16 11.72 16.38
CA PHE A 189 0.52 11.80 14.96
C PHE A 189 -0.61 11.35 14.01
N ILE A 190 -1.71 10.83 14.56
CA ILE A 190 -2.92 10.48 13.84
C ILE A 190 -4.04 11.40 14.31
N SER A 191 -4.72 12.04 13.36
CA SER A 191 -5.93 12.80 13.63
C SER A 191 -7.06 12.29 12.75
N GLN A 192 -8.28 12.26 13.29
CA GLN A 192 -9.47 11.90 12.53
C GLN A 192 -10.51 13.01 12.61
N ASN A 193 -11.05 13.39 11.45
CA ASN A 193 -12.07 14.41 11.34
C ASN A 193 -13.19 13.93 10.42
N ARG A 194 -14.42 14.39 10.68
CA ARG A 194 -15.54 14.23 9.76
C ARG A 194 -15.77 15.50 8.96
N ALA A 195 -15.99 15.33 7.67
CA ALA A 195 -16.64 16.30 6.79
C ALA A 195 -17.89 15.66 6.19
N ASP A 196 -18.79 16.46 5.63
CA ASP A 196 -19.93 15.95 4.86
C ASP A 196 -19.84 16.51 3.43
N ALA A 197 -19.88 15.62 2.44
CA ALA A 197 -19.80 15.99 1.03
C ALA A 197 -20.70 15.08 0.20
N ASN A 198 -21.43 15.66 -0.76
CA ASN A 198 -22.29 14.92 -1.70
C ASN A 198 -23.30 13.96 -1.05
N GLY A 199 -23.74 14.25 0.19
CA GLY A 199 -24.67 13.40 0.94
C GLY A 199 -24.01 12.23 1.69
N LEU A 200 -22.68 12.12 1.64
CA LEU A 200 -21.88 11.15 2.37
C LEU A 200 -21.19 11.82 3.56
N ALA A 201 -21.03 11.06 4.64
CA ALA A 201 -20.13 11.41 5.74
C ALA A 201 -18.72 10.94 5.38
N GLU A 202 -17.77 11.86 5.27
CA GLU A 202 -16.38 11.59 4.93
C GLU A 202 -15.51 11.67 6.18
N PHE A 203 -14.96 10.53 6.58
CA PHE A 203 -14.04 10.41 7.71
C PHE A 203 -12.61 10.46 7.20
N SER A 204 -11.92 11.57 7.42
CA SER A 204 -10.52 11.75 7.06
C SER A 204 -9.61 11.44 8.23
N THR A 205 -8.79 10.40 8.09
CA THR A 205 -7.70 10.04 8.99
C THR A 205 -6.39 10.53 8.40
N VAL A 206 -5.75 11.48 9.06
CA VAL A 206 -4.45 12.05 8.63
C VAL A 206 -3.36 11.52 9.55
N ILE A 207 -2.35 10.90 8.96
CA ILE A 207 -1.12 10.45 9.61
C ILE A 207 -0.01 11.41 9.20
N SER A 208 0.55 12.11 10.18
CA SER A 208 1.68 13.02 10.02
C SER A 208 2.98 12.29 10.27
N PHE A 209 3.77 12.06 9.21
CA PHE A 209 5.08 11.40 9.38
C PHE A 209 6.05 12.31 10.12
N GLY A 210 5.94 13.63 9.95
CA GLY A 210 6.72 14.60 10.71
C GLY A 210 6.49 14.46 12.21
N ASP A 211 5.22 14.45 12.63
CA ASP A 211 4.87 14.33 14.05
C ASP A 211 5.29 12.96 14.60
N LEU A 212 5.05 11.87 13.85
CA LEU A 212 5.49 10.52 14.21
C LEU A 212 7.01 10.46 14.43
N MET A 213 7.79 10.96 13.47
CA MET A 213 9.26 10.96 13.55
C MET A 213 9.79 11.90 14.64
N SER A 214 9.00 12.88 15.07
CA SER A 214 9.33 13.80 16.16
C SER A 214 9.09 13.21 17.56
N THR A 215 8.34 12.11 17.67
CA THR A 215 8.09 11.45 18.97
C THR A 215 9.36 10.92 19.61
N SER A 216 9.45 10.98 20.94
CA SER A 216 10.61 10.48 21.69
C SER A 216 10.83 8.99 21.47
N GLU A 217 9.75 8.24 21.32
CA GLU A 217 9.73 6.79 21.15
C GLU A 217 10.30 6.41 19.77
N MET A 218 9.88 7.11 18.71
CA MET A 218 10.41 6.87 17.36
C MET A 218 11.87 7.28 17.25
N GLN A 219 12.29 8.36 17.91
CA GLN A 219 13.70 8.75 17.97
C GLN A 219 14.56 7.71 18.72
N GLN A 220 14.05 7.17 19.82
CA GLN A 220 14.69 6.08 20.56
C GLN A 220 14.79 4.81 19.71
N PHE A 221 13.70 4.44 19.02
CA PHE A 221 13.66 3.30 18.12
C PHE A 221 14.72 3.43 17.01
N MET A 222 14.74 4.57 16.31
CA MET A 222 15.71 4.82 15.24
C MET A 222 17.15 4.82 15.75
N THR A 223 17.39 5.31 16.96
CA THR A 223 18.73 5.28 17.59
C THR A 223 19.14 3.85 17.91
N ALA A 224 18.24 3.03 18.45
CA ALA A 224 18.49 1.61 18.73
C ALA A 224 18.77 0.82 17.44
N VAL A 225 17.97 1.02 16.39
CA VAL A 225 18.20 0.42 15.07
C VAL A 225 19.55 0.86 14.49
N ALA A 226 19.91 2.14 14.58
CA ALA A 226 21.20 2.64 14.12
C ALA A 226 22.38 1.99 14.85
N GLN A 227 22.26 1.83 16.17
CA GLN A 227 23.30 1.20 17.00
C GLN A 227 23.42 -0.30 16.72
N ALA A 228 22.29 -0.99 16.55
CA ALA A 228 22.25 -2.40 16.21
C ALA A 228 22.86 -2.65 14.83
N ALA A 229 22.52 -1.81 13.84
CA ALA A 229 23.10 -1.86 12.49
C ALA A 229 24.62 -1.60 12.51
N ALA A 230 25.10 -0.64 13.30
CA ALA A 230 26.53 -0.35 13.45
C ALA A 230 27.33 -1.49 14.13
N SER A 231 26.65 -2.40 14.83
CA SER A 231 27.26 -3.55 15.50
C SER A 231 27.39 -4.81 14.63
N GLN A 232 26.72 -4.85 13.47
CA GLN A 232 26.86 -5.91 12.47
C GLN A 232 27.89 -5.50 11.39
N ASP A 233 28.71 -6.47 10.97
CA ASP A 233 29.92 -6.25 10.16
C ASP A 233 29.67 -5.48 8.85
N SER A 234 30.56 -4.54 8.58
CA SER A 234 30.33 -3.27 7.88
C SER A 234 30.59 -3.32 6.37
N SER A 235 29.65 -3.80 5.57
CA SER A 235 29.76 -3.66 4.09
C SER A 235 28.50 -3.19 3.37
N SER A 236 27.32 -3.30 3.99
CA SER A 236 26.05 -2.85 3.39
C SER A 236 25.51 -1.52 3.92
N MET A 237 26.11 -0.96 4.98
CA MET A 237 25.66 0.29 5.63
C MET A 237 26.79 1.26 5.99
N GLU A 238 27.89 1.27 5.23
CA GLU A 238 28.91 2.34 5.31
C GLU A 238 28.28 3.69 4.88
N GLY A 239 27.57 4.36 5.77
CA GLY A 239 26.94 5.65 5.48
C GLY A 239 25.82 6.06 6.44
N PHE A 240 25.24 5.13 7.20
CA PHE A 240 24.21 5.50 8.17
C PHE A 240 24.83 5.99 9.47
N ASN A 241 24.99 7.31 9.59
CA ASN A 241 25.45 7.94 10.83
C ASN A 241 24.23 8.27 11.72
N PRO A 242 24.21 7.88 13.01
CA PRO A 242 23.16 8.29 13.95
C PRO A 242 22.94 9.81 14.03
N ALA A 243 23.96 10.62 13.69
CA ALA A 243 23.84 12.07 13.57
C ALA A 243 22.93 12.54 12.41
N MET A 244 22.58 11.66 11.46
CA MET A 244 21.64 11.93 10.37
C MET A 244 20.19 11.69 10.78
N LEU A 245 19.91 11.07 11.93
CA LEU A 245 18.54 10.80 12.39
C LEU A 245 17.66 12.06 12.49
N PRO A 246 18.14 13.19 13.04
CA PRO A 246 17.37 14.44 13.03
C PRO A 246 17.09 14.95 11.61
N MET A 247 18.01 14.71 10.67
CA MET A 247 17.82 15.10 9.27
C MET A 247 16.79 14.20 8.57
N VAL A 248 16.74 12.91 8.89
CA VAL A 248 15.70 11.99 8.40
C VAL A 248 14.31 12.42 8.89
N ALA A 249 14.16 12.76 10.17
CA ALA A 249 12.90 13.29 10.69
C ALA A 249 12.47 14.57 9.96
N GLN A 250 13.43 15.47 9.69
CA GLN A 250 13.18 16.71 8.95
C GLN A 250 12.76 16.44 7.49
N LEU A 251 13.31 15.40 6.84
CA LEU A 251 12.92 15.01 5.48
C LEU A 251 11.45 14.58 5.39
N PHE A 252 10.88 14.03 6.46
CA PHE A 252 9.48 13.61 6.50
C PHE A 252 8.56 14.64 7.15
N SER A 253 9.08 15.81 7.53
CA SER A 253 8.30 16.82 8.28
C SER A 253 7.05 17.30 7.55
N ASP A 254 7.12 17.41 6.22
CA ASP A 254 5.99 17.80 5.36
C ASP A 254 5.30 16.59 4.71
N SER A 255 5.61 15.38 5.14
CA SER A 255 5.03 14.16 4.58
C SER A 255 3.77 13.75 5.35
N THR A 256 2.69 13.51 4.62
CA THR A 256 1.40 13.10 5.19
C THR A 256 0.80 11.96 4.42
N LEU A 257 0.13 11.06 5.13
CA LEU A 257 -0.76 10.05 4.58
C LEU A 257 -2.18 10.36 5.05
N THR A 258 -3.08 10.65 4.12
CA THR A 258 -4.49 10.89 4.39
C THR A 258 -5.31 9.71 3.85
N LEU A 259 -6.08 9.10 4.73
CA LEU A 259 -7.10 8.11 4.39
C LEU A 259 -8.46 8.80 4.51
N VAL A 260 -9.35 8.59 3.55
CA VAL A 260 -10.73 9.07 3.61
C VAL A 260 -11.63 7.85 3.55
N GLN A 261 -12.60 7.73 4.45
CA GLN A 261 -13.67 6.73 4.35
C GLN A 261 -14.97 7.46 4.11
N LYS A 262 -15.64 7.16 2.99
CA LYS A 262 -16.93 7.72 2.63
C LYS A 262 -18.01 6.78 3.15
N VAL A 263 -18.90 7.29 3.98
CA VAL A 263 -20.02 6.53 4.58
C VAL A 263 -21.33 7.12 4.10
N ASP A 264 -22.23 6.28 3.61
CA ASP A 264 -23.61 6.69 3.39
C ASP A 264 -24.38 6.64 4.73
N PRO A 265 -24.81 7.79 5.29
CA PRO A 265 -25.48 7.81 6.59
C PRO A 265 -26.86 7.13 6.58
N SER A 266 -27.46 6.95 5.40
CA SER A 266 -28.80 6.38 5.24
C SER A 266 -28.77 4.85 5.26
N THR A 267 -27.80 4.26 4.57
CA THR A 267 -27.60 2.81 4.51
C THR A 267 -26.63 2.31 5.58
N GLN A 268 -25.84 3.21 6.18
CA GLN A 268 -24.72 2.88 7.05
C GLN A 268 -23.80 1.86 6.37
N LEU A 269 -23.40 2.15 5.14
CA LEU A 269 -22.42 1.37 4.38
C LEU A 269 -21.26 2.26 3.99
N ILE A 270 -20.08 1.67 3.88
CA ILE A 270 -18.93 2.30 3.22
C ILE A 270 -19.28 2.48 1.75
N ALA A 271 -19.40 3.74 1.32
CA ALA A 271 -19.65 4.11 -0.07
C ALA A 271 -18.35 4.30 -0.86
N GLY A 272 -17.20 4.31 -0.19
CA GLY A 272 -15.91 4.49 -0.85
C GLY A 272 -14.76 4.77 0.12
N ALA A 273 -13.55 4.82 -0.43
CA ALA A 273 -12.35 5.17 0.31
C ALA A 273 -11.36 5.95 -0.57
N GLY A 274 -10.70 6.94 0.02
CA GLY A 274 -9.62 7.71 -0.59
C GLY A 274 -8.29 7.48 0.12
N LEU A 275 -7.21 7.52 -0.62
CA LEU A 275 -5.83 7.54 -0.15
C LEU A 275 -5.15 8.74 -0.80
N ASN A 276 -4.48 9.57 0.01
CA ASN A 276 -3.61 10.62 -0.48
C ASN A 276 -2.30 10.60 0.31
N LEU A 277 -1.23 10.18 -0.35
CA LEU A 277 0.14 10.27 0.15
C LEU A 277 0.82 11.45 -0.54
N ALA A 278 1.27 12.40 0.26
CA ALA A 278 2.14 13.48 -0.17
C ALA A 278 3.46 13.35 0.60
N MET A 279 4.55 13.16 -0.12
CA MET A 279 5.89 13.20 0.42
C MET A 279 6.71 14.25 -0.30
N ASN A 280 7.42 15.06 0.47
CA ASN A 280 8.30 16.09 -0.04
C ASN A 280 9.67 15.89 0.57
N LEU A 281 10.67 15.58 -0.26
CA LEU A 281 12.04 15.38 0.15
C LEU A 281 12.88 16.51 -0.41
N ASP A 282 13.36 17.41 0.45
CA ASP A 282 14.24 18.50 0.05
C ASP A 282 15.72 18.10 0.22
N PRO A 283 16.49 17.90 -0.87
CA PRO A 283 17.92 17.58 -0.80
C PRO A 283 18.74 18.66 -0.09
N ALA A 284 18.27 19.92 -0.05
CA ALA A 284 18.94 21.00 0.67
C ALA A 284 19.01 20.71 2.18
N MET A 285 18.04 19.96 2.72
CA MET A 285 18.07 19.49 4.12
C MET A 285 19.21 18.51 4.38
N LEU A 286 19.72 17.85 3.34
CA LEU A 286 20.91 16.98 3.38
C LEU A 286 22.21 17.72 3.07
N GLY A 287 22.16 19.06 2.95
CA GLY A 287 23.32 19.86 2.53
C GLY A 287 23.71 19.66 1.06
N GLN A 288 22.82 19.08 0.25
CA GLN A 288 23.03 18.88 -1.17
C GLN A 288 22.22 19.91 -1.97
N PRO A 289 22.79 20.56 -3.00
CA PRO A 289 22.00 21.39 -3.90
C PRO A 289 21.05 20.50 -4.72
N GLY A 290 19.78 20.90 -4.86
CA GLY A 290 18.81 20.17 -5.65
C GLY A 290 17.42 20.80 -5.63
N THR A 291 16.58 20.38 -6.57
CA THR A 291 15.13 20.65 -6.52
C THR A 291 14.50 19.67 -5.54
N PRO A 292 13.49 20.08 -4.74
CA PRO A 292 12.73 19.16 -3.91
C PRO A 292 12.14 18.02 -4.76
N ILE A 293 12.28 16.79 -4.27
CA ILE A 293 11.66 15.61 -4.83
C ILE A 293 10.26 15.51 -4.21
N VAL A 294 9.23 15.64 -5.04
CA VAL A 294 7.84 15.53 -4.59
C VAL A 294 7.27 14.22 -5.10
N LEU A 295 6.81 13.38 -4.19
CA LEU A 295 6.03 12.19 -4.49
C LEU A 295 4.59 12.41 -4.05
N GLY A 296 3.66 12.31 -4.99
CA GLY A 296 2.23 12.35 -4.74
C GLY A 296 1.60 11.05 -5.21
N LEU A 297 0.75 10.46 -4.38
CA LEU A 297 -0.10 9.35 -4.74
C LEU A 297 -1.51 9.65 -4.24
N MET A 298 -2.47 9.65 -5.15
CA MET A 298 -3.87 9.79 -4.85
C MET A 298 -4.60 8.59 -5.43
N VAL A 299 -5.48 7.96 -4.65
CA VAL A 299 -6.40 6.94 -5.11
C VAL A 299 -7.75 7.27 -4.50
N ASP A 300 -8.79 7.22 -5.31
CA ASP A 300 -10.17 7.33 -4.83
C ASP A 300 -10.95 6.14 -5.35
N VAL A 301 -11.68 5.47 -4.45
CA VAL A 301 -12.47 4.28 -4.70
C VAL A 301 -13.90 4.59 -4.27
N ASP A 302 -14.86 4.30 -5.14
CA ASP A 302 -16.28 4.29 -4.82
C ASP A 302 -16.75 2.82 -4.85
N VAL A 303 -17.57 2.45 -3.86
CA VAL A 303 -18.09 1.09 -3.68
C VAL A 303 -19.61 1.11 -3.86
N SER A 304 -20.12 0.13 -4.60
CA SER A 304 -21.53 -0.01 -4.93
C SER A 304 -21.97 -1.47 -4.87
N ASP A 305 -23.26 -1.69 -5.07
CA ASP A 305 -23.82 -3.00 -5.41
C ASP A 305 -23.61 -4.09 -4.33
N TYR A 306 -23.60 -3.67 -3.06
CA TYR A 306 -23.55 -4.56 -1.90
C TYR A 306 -24.62 -5.65 -1.97
N GLY A 307 -24.17 -6.91 -1.90
CA GLY A 307 -25.04 -8.09 -1.92
C GLY A 307 -25.69 -8.38 -3.26
N MET A 308 -25.26 -7.72 -4.34
CA MET A 308 -25.68 -8.07 -5.69
C MET A 308 -24.65 -9.01 -6.32
N ALA A 309 -25.11 -10.19 -6.73
CA ALA A 309 -24.26 -11.17 -7.38
C ALA A 309 -23.73 -10.62 -8.72
N VAL A 310 -22.41 -10.49 -8.82
CA VAL A 310 -21.70 -10.20 -10.06
C VAL A 310 -21.10 -11.50 -10.59
N GLU A 311 -21.40 -11.83 -11.84
CA GLU A 311 -20.80 -12.98 -12.51
C GLU A 311 -19.40 -12.63 -13.00
N ILE A 312 -18.39 -13.26 -12.42
CA ILE A 312 -16.99 -13.14 -12.82
C ILE A 312 -16.60 -14.45 -13.47
N ALA A 313 -16.40 -14.43 -14.78
CA ALA A 313 -16.11 -15.63 -15.57
C ALA A 313 -14.64 -15.70 -16.00
N ALA A 314 -14.11 -16.92 -16.05
CA ALA A 314 -12.80 -17.20 -16.61
C ALA A 314 -12.78 -16.80 -18.10
N PRO A 315 -11.64 -16.32 -18.62
CA PRO A 315 -11.53 -16.04 -20.05
C PRO A 315 -11.72 -17.32 -20.87
N GLU A 316 -12.36 -17.20 -22.04
CA GLU A 316 -12.61 -18.35 -22.94
C GLU A 316 -11.32 -19.07 -23.38
N SER A 317 -10.21 -18.33 -23.44
CA SER A 317 -8.89 -18.85 -23.70
C SER A 317 -7.83 -18.00 -22.99
N PHE A 318 -6.77 -18.65 -22.54
CA PHE A 318 -5.60 -18.01 -21.96
C PHE A 318 -4.35 -18.82 -22.28
N GLN A 319 -3.19 -18.16 -22.25
CA GLN A 319 -1.90 -18.83 -22.32
C GLN A 319 -1.39 -19.12 -20.92
N ASP A 320 -0.88 -20.31 -20.70
CA ASP A 320 -0.29 -20.73 -19.44
C ASP A 320 1.04 -19.98 -19.22
N ILE A 321 1.14 -19.27 -18.10
CA ILE A 321 2.32 -18.46 -17.76
C ILE A 321 3.56 -19.33 -17.58
N ALA A 322 3.45 -20.52 -16.97
CA ALA A 322 4.57 -21.43 -16.77
C ALA A 322 5.11 -21.94 -18.12
N GLN A 323 4.22 -22.23 -19.08
CA GLN A 323 4.62 -22.63 -20.44
C GLN A 323 5.32 -21.49 -21.19
N MET A 324 4.78 -20.26 -21.11
CA MET A 324 5.39 -19.08 -21.73
C MET A 324 6.80 -18.84 -21.17
N MET A 325 6.96 -18.89 -19.85
CA MET A 325 8.25 -18.69 -19.19
C MET A 325 9.27 -19.79 -19.55
N SER A 326 8.82 -21.04 -19.60
CA SER A 326 9.66 -22.16 -20.03
C SER A 326 10.19 -21.94 -21.46
N ALA A 327 9.35 -21.45 -22.37
CA ALA A 327 9.74 -21.14 -23.74
C ALA A 327 10.67 -19.92 -23.87
N MET A 328 10.66 -19.00 -22.91
CA MET A 328 11.59 -17.86 -22.89
C MET A 328 12.96 -18.21 -22.30
N SER A 329 13.04 -19.28 -21.50
CA SER A 329 14.28 -19.75 -20.89
C SER A 329 15.13 -20.68 -21.79
N SER A 330 14.57 -21.12 -22.92
CA SER A 330 15.21 -21.97 -23.94
C SER A 330 15.76 -21.16 -25.10
#